data_AF-A0A9X1HUS1-F1
#
_entry.id   AF-A0A9X1HUS1-F1
#
_cell.length_a   1.000
_cell.length_b   1.000
_cell.length_c   1.000
_cell.angle_alpha   90.00
_cell.angle_beta   90.00
_cell.angle_gamma   90.00
#
_symmetry.space_group_name_H-M   'P 1'
#
loop_
_entity.id
_entity.type
_entity.pdbx_description
1 polymer ?
#
loop_
_entity_poly.entity_id
_entity_poly.type
_entity_poly.pdbx_seq_one_letter_code
_entity_poly.pdbx_strand_id
1 'polypeptide(L)'
;MTIPPILRVPLKYGFFGGLLGIAVMVFIFYFGTNHPQLFPVFLDFRILLFAIFIFFSIREFRDFKQADVLHFWQGMIIGMACYLTISLVVSVFLGVFGTLVPEYTQHYIDEIGTILRTSESEIIEKVGEEAYKNQVETLPFTTITDLAVDYLLKSMFIGLFLTIIISVILRRQPKN
;
A
#
# COMPACT_ATOMS: atom_id res chain seq x y z
N MET A 1 -10.93 28.55 5.84
CA MET A 1 -10.21 27.76 6.86
C MET A 1 -9.02 27.11 6.17
N THR A 2 -7.77 27.46 6.51
CA THR A 2 -6.57 26.92 5.84
C THR A 2 -6.15 25.61 6.50
N ILE A 3 -5.95 24.55 5.69
CA ILE A 3 -5.50 23.24 6.18
C ILE A 3 -4.12 23.38 6.84
N PRO A 4 -3.91 22.86 8.07
CA PRO A 4 -2.64 23.00 8.78
C PRO A 4 -1.49 22.28 8.04
N PRO A 5 -0.24 22.76 8.13
CA PRO A 5 0.89 22.17 7.41
C PRO A 5 1.10 20.67 7.70
N ILE A 6 0.80 20.22 8.93
CA ILE A 6 0.92 18.83 9.36
C ILE A 6 0.03 17.86 8.57
N LEU A 7 -1.07 18.36 7.96
CA LEU A 7 -1.93 17.59 7.07
C LEU A 7 -1.71 17.98 5.60
N ARG A 8 -1.47 19.26 5.30
CA ARG A 8 -1.30 19.72 3.92
C ARG A 8 -0.10 19.07 3.23
N VAL A 9 1.03 18.95 3.91
CA VAL A 9 2.26 18.34 3.35
C VAL A 9 2.05 16.87 3.01
N PRO A 10 1.60 16.00 3.95
CA PRO A 10 1.37 14.59 3.63
C PRO A 10 0.25 14.36 2.62
N LEU A 11 -0.80 15.19 2.58
CA LEU A 11 -1.82 15.07 1.53
C LEU A 11 -1.24 15.35 0.13
N LYS A 12 -0.38 16.37 0.00
CA LYS A 12 0.30 16.69 -1.26
C LYS A 12 1.18 15.51 -1.72
N TYR A 13 2.06 15.03 -0.86
CA TYR A 13 2.93 13.90 -1.17
C TYR A 13 2.14 12.62 -1.40
N GLY A 14 1.13 12.36 -0.58
CA GLY A 14 0.29 11.18 -0.69
C GLY A 14 -0.51 11.15 -1.99
N PHE A 15 -0.96 12.31 -2.49
CA PHE A 15 -1.63 12.38 -3.79
C PHE A 15 -0.68 12.05 -4.95
N PHE A 16 0.51 12.68 -5.00
CA PHE A 16 1.51 12.36 -6.03
C PHE A 16 2.03 10.93 -5.93
N GLY A 17 2.19 10.40 -4.71
CA GLY A 17 2.53 9.01 -4.46
C GLY A 17 1.42 8.06 -4.92
N GLY A 18 0.15 8.45 -4.74
CA GLY A 18 -1.01 7.74 -5.27
C GLY A 18 -1.00 7.67 -6.79
N LEU A 19 -0.77 8.80 -7.47
CA LEU A 19 -0.67 8.83 -8.93
C LEU A 19 0.48 7.97 -9.46
N LEU A 20 1.65 8.02 -8.81
CA LEU A 20 2.76 7.15 -9.17
C LEU A 20 2.44 5.67 -8.92
N GLY A 21 1.79 5.36 -7.80
CA GLY A 21 1.34 4.01 -7.48
C GLY A 21 0.36 3.45 -8.52
N ILE A 22 -0.58 4.28 -8.99
CA ILE A 22 -1.48 3.95 -10.11
C ILE A 22 -0.66 3.64 -11.37
N ALA A 23 0.27 4.52 -11.74
CA ALA A 23 1.08 4.33 -12.94
C ALA A 23 1.91 3.03 -12.88
N VAL A 24 2.51 2.73 -11.73
CA VAL A 24 3.26 1.49 -11.50
C VAL A 24 2.34 0.27 -11.56
N MET A 25 1.17 0.32 -10.93
CA MET A 25 0.21 -0.78 -10.95
C MET A 25 -0.26 -1.09 -12.37
N VAL A 26 -0.64 -0.06 -13.14
CA VAL A 26 -1.04 -0.19 -14.55
C VAL A 26 0.12 -0.75 -15.39
N PHE A 27 1.34 -0.26 -15.17
CA PHE A 27 2.52 -0.76 -15.86
C PHE A 27 2.75 -2.25 -15.59
N ILE A 28 2.69 -2.67 -14.32
CA ILE A 28 2.84 -4.09 -13.95
C ILE A 28 1.72 -4.94 -14.55
N PHE A 29 0.48 -4.45 -14.58
CA PHE A 29 -0.63 -5.21 -15.13
C PHE A 29 -0.46 -5.49 -16.63
N TYR A 30 -0.03 -4.50 -17.42
CA TYR A 30 0.07 -4.65 -18.88
C TYR A 30 1.42 -5.20 -19.36
N PHE A 31 2.50 -4.98 -18.62
CA PHE A 31 3.86 -5.32 -19.04
C PHE A 31 4.57 -6.29 -18.10
N GLY A 32 4.01 -6.57 -16.93
CA GLY A 32 4.54 -7.52 -15.96
C GLY A 32 4.14 -8.97 -16.28
N THR A 33 4.82 -9.90 -15.64
CA THR A 33 4.52 -11.34 -15.76
C THR A 33 3.46 -11.81 -14.79
N ASN A 34 3.35 -11.14 -13.64
CA ASN A 34 2.48 -11.51 -12.53
C ASN A 34 1.50 -10.38 -12.26
N HIS A 35 0.33 -10.73 -11.73
CA HIS A 35 -0.67 -9.77 -11.33
C HIS A 35 -0.10 -8.79 -10.28
N PRO A 36 -0.38 -7.46 -10.36
CA PRO A 36 0.21 -6.45 -9.48
C PRO A 36 0.04 -6.70 -7.97
N GLN A 37 -1.01 -7.44 -7.60
CA GLN A 37 -1.34 -7.74 -6.20
C GLN A 37 -0.68 -9.03 -5.65
N LEU A 38 0.04 -9.79 -6.49
CA LEU A 38 0.58 -11.11 -6.14
C LEU A 38 2.08 -11.12 -5.82
N PHE A 39 2.70 -9.95 -5.78
CA PHE A 39 4.09 -9.85 -5.37
C PHE A 39 4.28 -10.27 -3.91
N PRO A 40 5.32 -11.07 -3.60
CA PRO A 40 5.70 -11.35 -2.22
C PRO A 40 5.95 -10.04 -1.47
N VAL A 41 5.58 -9.99 -0.18
CA VAL A 41 5.63 -8.77 0.64
C VAL A 41 6.99 -8.06 0.56
N PHE A 42 8.10 -8.80 0.53
CA PHE A 42 9.46 -8.23 0.50
C PHE A 42 9.85 -7.58 -0.84
N LEU A 43 9.19 -7.98 -1.94
CA LEU A 43 9.39 -7.44 -3.29
C LEU A 43 8.26 -6.49 -3.70
N ASP A 44 7.41 -6.13 -2.74
CA ASP A 44 6.27 -5.27 -2.98
C ASP A 44 6.72 -3.83 -3.26
N PHE A 45 6.37 -3.32 -4.44
CA PHE A 45 6.72 -1.97 -4.87
C PHE A 45 6.21 -0.89 -3.89
N ARG A 46 5.16 -1.19 -3.11
CA ARG A 46 4.61 -0.29 -2.09
C ARG A 46 5.61 0.04 -1.00
N ILE A 47 6.54 -0.86 -0.67
CA ILE A 47 7.57 -0.61 0.34
C ILE A 47 8.43 0.60 -0.07
N LEU A 48 8.96 0.55 -1.29
CA LEU A 48 9.80 1.62 -1.82
C LEU A 48 9.00 2.91 -2.02
N LEU A 49 7.79 2.79 -2.59
CA LEU A 49 6.90 3.92 -2.79
C LEU A 49 6.61 4.64 -1.47
N PHE A 50 6.15 3.92 -0.45
CA PHE A 50 5.83 4.51 0.85
C PHE A 50 7.06 5.06 1.54
N ALA A 51 8.19 4.35 1.51
CA ALA A 51 9.41 4.82 2.15
C ALA A 51 9.84 6.19 1.61
N ILE A 52 9.85 6.35 0.29
CA ILE A 52 10.21 7.61 -0.38
C ILE A 52 9.24 8.73 0.00
N PHE A 53 7.94 8.52 -0.17
CA PHE A 53 6.95 9.58 0.03
C PHE A 53 6.74 9.94 1.50
N ILE A 54 6.80 8.97 2.41
CA ILE A 54 6.78 9.23 3.86
C ILE A 54 8.02 10.03 4.26
N PHE A 55 9.21 9.62 3.81
CA PHE A 55 10.46 10.32 4.11
C PHE A 55 10.42 11.77 3.67
N PHE A 56 10.06 12.04 2.40
CA PHE A 56 10.01 13.41 1.89
C PHE A 56 8.92 14.25 2.57
N SER A 57 7.78 13.66 2.89
CA SER A 57 6.69 14.34 3.60
C SER A 57 7.13 14.79 5.00
N ILE A 58 7.72 13.89 5.79
CA ILE A 58 8.21 14.20 7.14
C ILE A 58 9.37 15.20 7.08
N ARG A 59 10.30 15.02 6.13
CA ARG A 59 11.44 15.92 5.94
C ARG A 59 10.99 17.33 5.57
N GLU A 60 10.07 17.48 4.62
CA GLU A 60 9.57 18.81 4.23
C GLU A 60 8.91 19.53 5.42
N PHE A 61 8.13 18.81 6.21
CA PHE A 61 7.50 19.38 7.40
C PHE A 61 8.52 19.82 8.44
N ARG A 62 9.51 18.99 8.77
CA ARG A 62 10.57 19.32 9.73
C ARG A 62 11.37 20.55 9.26
N ASP A 63 11.88 20.50 8.04
CA ASP A 63 12.89 21.47 7.56
C ASP A 63 12.25 22.83 7.24
N PHE A 64 11.03 22.86 6.70
CA PHE A 64 10.41 24.08 6.19
C PHE A 64 9.19 24.57 6.98
N LYS A 65 8.69 23.81 7.95
CA LYS A 65 7.48 24.17 8.72
C LYS A 65 7.66 24.18 10.23
N GLN A 66 8.73 23.57 10.76
CA GLN A 66 8.93 23.48 12.22
C GLN A 66 10.37 23.78 12.68
N ALA A 67 11.08 24.65 11.94
CA ALA A 67 12.41 25.14 12.34
C ALA A 67 13.37 24.00 12.76
N ASP A 68 13.36 22.90 12.01
CA ASP A 68 14.28 21.77 12.18
C ASP A 68 14.08 20.95 13.47
N VAL A 69 12.91 21.06 14.12
CA VAL A 69 12.48 20.22 15.25
C VAL A 69 11.36 19.30 14.80
N LEU A 70 11.41 18.03 15.20
CA LEU A 70 10.37 17.04 14.90
C LEU A 70 10.20 16.06 16.06
N HIS A 71 9.03 16.08 16.68
CA HIS A 71 8.61 15.07 17.64
C HIS A 71 8.16 13.79 16.94
N PHE A 72 8.38 12.65 17.58
CA PHE A 72 8.01 11.34 17.04
C PHE A 72 6.52 11.26 16.64
N TRP A 73 5.62 11.75 17.48
CA TRP A 73 4.17 11.74 17.20
C TRP A 73 3.80 12.57 15.95
N GLN A 74 4.55 13.62 15.65
CA GLN A 74 4.34 14.44 14.44
C GLN A 74 4.75 13.64 13.21
N GLY A 75 5.90 12.96 13.27
CA GLY A 75 6.32 12.00 12.24
C GLY A 75 5.26 10.93 11.99
N MET A 76 4.70 10.36 13.07
CA MET A 76 3.65 9.36 12.99
C MET A 76 2.40 9.87 12.26
N ILE A 77 1.87 11.04 12.66
CA ILE A 77 0.69 11.63 12.01
C ILE A 77 0.95 11.92 10.53
N ILE A 78 2.11 12.49 10.21
CA ILE A 78 2.46 12.87 8.84
C ILE A 78 2.64 11.63 7.97
N GLY A 79 3.36 10.61 8.45
CA GLY A 79 3.54 9.36 7.74
C GLY A 79 2.21 8.63 7.53
N MET A 80 1.37 8.56 8.57
CA MET A 80 0.03 7.97 8.48
C MET A 80 -0.85 8.69 7.47
N ALA A 81 -0.96 10.01 7.54
CA ALA A 81 -1.72 10.78 6.57
C ALA A 81 -1.18 10.57 5.15
N CYS A 82 0.13 10.46 4.97
CA CYS A 82 0.76 10.25 3.67
C CYS A 82 0.37 8.88 3.09
N TYR A 83 0.68 7.76 3.76
CA TYR A 83 0.41 6.44 3.20
C TYR A 83 -1.08 6.15 3.09
N LEU A 84 -1.92 6.64 4.01
CA LEU A 84 -3.38 6.48 3.91
C LEU A 84 -3.92 7.19 2.67
N THR A 85 -3.40 8.38 2.35
CA THR A 85 -3.78 9.08 1.12
C THR A 85 -3.35 8.31 -0.12
N ILE A 86 -2.11 7.80 -0.17
CA ILE A 86 -1.64 6.96 -1.29
C ILE A 86 -2.55 5.73 -1.44
N SER A 87 -2.79 5.03 -0.34
CA SER A 87 -3.55 3.79 -0.33
C SER A 87 -4.99 4.00 -0.74
N LEU A 88 -5.62 5.10 -0.30
CA LEU A 88 -6.98 5.44 -0.67
C LEU A 88 -7.08 5.81 -2.15
N VAL A 89 -6.15 6.63 -2.68
CA VAL A 89 -6.13 7.00 -4.10
C VAL A 89 -6.00 5.77 -4.99
N VAL A 90 -5.08 4.85 -4.66
CA VAL A 90 -4.89 3.63 -5.46
C VAL A 90 -6.05 2.64 -5.27
N SER A 91 -6.61 2.49 -4.06
CA SER A 91 -7.75 1.62 -3.80
C SER A 91 -9.02 2.08 -4.53
N VAL A 92 -9.30 3.38 -4.53
CA VAL A 92 -10.40 3.96 -5.32
C VAL A 92 -10.16 3.75 -6.81
N PHE A 93 -8.92 3.98 -7.28
CA PHE A 93 -8.56 3.69 -8.66
C PHE A 93 -8.77 2.22 -9.01
N LEU A 94 -8.37 1.28 -8.14
CA LEU A 94 -8.58 -0.16 -8.34
C LEU A 94 -10.05 -0.50 -8.52
N GLY A 95 -10.93 0.05 -7.67
CA GLY A 95 -12.38 -0.12 -7.80
C GLY A 95 -12.93 0.35 -9.15
N VAL A 96 -12.46 1.49 -9.64
CA VAL A 96 -12.85 2.01 -10.97
C VAL A 96 -12.19 1.22 -12.10
N PHE A 97 -10.91 0.85 -11.94
CA PHE A 97 -10.13 0.17 -12.98
C PHE A 97 -10.66 -1.23 -13.24
N GLY A 98 -10.88 -2.04 -12.20
CA GLY A 98 -11.39 -3.40 -12.39
C GLY A 98 -12.88 -3.48 -12.71
N THR A 99 -13.64 -2.39 -12.59
CA THR A 99 -14.99 -2.32 -13.17
C THR A 99 -14.95 -1.99 -14.67
N LEU A 100 -13.96 -1.21 -15.12
CA LEU A 100 -13.75 -0.89 -16.54
C LEU A 100 -12.97 -1.97 -17.30
N VAL A 101 -12.14 -2.74 -16.59
CA VAL A 101 -11.26 -3.79 -17.13
C VAL A 101 -11.53 -5.10 -16.37
N PRO A 102 -12.59 -5.85 -16.72
CA PRO A 102 -12.97 -7.09 -16.04
C PRO A 102 -11.85 -8.14 -16.03
N GLU A 103 -10.97 -8.11 -17.02
CA GLU A 103 -9.81 -8.97 -17.15
C GLU A 103 -8.86 -8.84 -15.96
N TYR A 104 -8.84 -7.70 -15.28
CA TYR A 104 -8.02 -7.49 -14.08
C TYR A 104 -8.36 -8.50 -12.99
N THR A 105 -9.64 -8.59 -12.63
CA THR A 105 -10.11 -9.50 -11.57
C THR A 105 -9.99 -10.97 -12.01
N GLN A 106 -10.28 -11.26 -13.29
CA GLN A 106 -10.16 -12.62 -13.81
C GLN A 106 -8.71 -13.11 -13.81
N HIS A 107 -7.76 -12.27 -14.23
CA HIS A 107 -6.34 -12.60 -14.22
C HIS A 107 -5.84 -12.90 -12.80
N TYR A 108 -6.32 -12.16 -11.80
CA TYR A 108 -6.02 -12.46 -10.40
C TYR A 108 -6.52 -13.85 -9.98
N ILE A 109 -7.78 -14.18 -10.33
CA ILE A 109 -8.41 -15.46 -10.00
C ILE A 109 -7.64 -16.62 -10.65
N ASP A 110 -7.26 -16.47 -11.92
CA ASP A 110 -6.56 -17.50 -12.67
C ASP A 110 -5.14 -17.76 -12.11
N GLU A 111 -4.43 -16.70 -11.74
CA GLU A 111 -3.07 -16.81 -11.22
C GLU A 111 -3.05 -17.38 -9.80
N ILE A 112 -3.92 -16.90 -8.90
CA ILE A 112 -4.10 -17.52 -7.57
C ILE A 112 -4.57 -18.97 -7.70
N GLY A 113 -5.50 -19.25 -8.60
CA GLY A 113 -6.00 -20.60 -8.83
C GLY A 113 -4.89 -21.54 -9.29
N THR A 114 -3.92 -21.03 -10.05
CA THR A 114 -2.71 -21.77 -10.45
C THR A 114 -1.77 -22.00 -9.27
N ILE A 115 -1.53 -20.97 -8.45
CA ILE A 115 -0.70 -21.06 -7.24
C ILE A 115 -1.27 -22.09 -6.25
N LEU A 116 -2.58 -22.05 -5.99
CA LEU A 116 -3.25 -22.98 -5.07
C LEU A 116 -3.06 -24.45 -5.51
N ARG A 117 -3.20 -24.74 -6.81
CA ARG A 117 -3.03 -26.11 -7.34
C ARG A 117 -1.58 -26.55 -7.36
N THR A 118 -0.66 -25.64 -7.69
CA THR A 118 0.77 -25.98 -7.86
C THR A 118 1.46 -26.15 -6.51
N SER A 119 0.97 -25.47 -5.47
CA SER A 119 1.55 -25.48 -4.12
C SER A 119 0.60 -26.09 -3.08
N GLU A 120 -0.34 -26.94 -3.49
CA GLU A 120 -1.38 -27.51 -2.62
C GLU A 120 -0.82 -28.13 -1.33
N SER A 121 0.15 -29.04 -1.44
CA SER A 121 0.72 -29.75 -0.29
C SER A 121 1.39 -28.79 0.70
N GLU A 122 2.11 -27.78 0.18
CA GLU A 122 2.80 -26.78 1.00
C GLU A 122 1.80 -25.85 1.71
N ILE A 123 0.72 -25.47 1.01
CA ILE A 123 -0.31 -24.59 1.56
C ILE A 123 -1.10 -25.33 2.63
N ILE A 124 -1.52 -26.57 2.38
CA ILE A 124 -2.23 -27.40 3.37
C ILE A 124 -1.39 -27.59 4.64
N GLU A 125 -0.08 -27.81 4.51
CA GLU A 125 0.82 -27.90 5.67
C GLU A 125 0.86 -26.61 6.50
N LYS A 126 0.82 -25.44 5.85
CA LYS A 126 0.93 -24.12 6.50
C LYS A 126 -0.37 -23.63 7.13
N VAL A 127 -1.51 -23.82 6.46
CA VAL A 127 -2.80 -23.22 6.87
C VAL A 127 -3.88 -24.25 7.22
N GLY A 128 -3.65 -25.53 6.91
CA GLY A 128 -4.61 -26.61 7.12
C GLY A 128 -5.54 -26.85 5.91
N GLU A 129 -6.05 -28.07 5.83
CA GLU A 129 -6.90 -28.53 4.72
C GLU A 129 -8.23 -27.77 4.63
N GLU A 130 -8.84 -27.45 5.78
CA GLU A 130 -10.11 -26.73 5.82
C GLU A 130 -9.96 -25.29 5.27
N ALA A 131 -8.90 -24.58 5.66
CA ALA A 131 -8.62 -23.25 5.15
C ALA A 131 -8.29 -23.26 3.65
N TYR A 132 -7.55 -24.28 3.19
CA TYR A 132 -7.28 -24.47 1.77
C TYR A 132 -8.56 -24.68 0.96
N LYS A 133 -9.44 -25.60 1.38
CA LYS A 133 -10.72 -25.87 0.71
C LYS A 133 -11.59 -24.62 0.66
N ASN A 134 -11.73 -23.92 1.79
CA ASN A 134 -12.46 -22.65 1.85
C ASN A 134 -11.89 -21.61 0.87
N GLN A 135 -10.57 -21.51 0.76
CA GLN A 135 -9.92 -20.58 -0.17
C GLN A 135 -10.18 -20.95 -1.64
N VAL A 136 -10.12 -22.24 -1.98
CA VAL A 136 -10.40 -22.73 -3.34
C VAL A 136 -11.87 -22.49 -3.73
N GLU A 137 -12.80 -22.72 -2.80
CA GLU A 137 -14.24 -22.53 -3.02
C GLU A 137 -14.63 -21.05 -3.12
N THR A 138 -13.98 -20.17 -2.36
CA THR A 138 -14.30 -18.74 -2.33
C THR A 138 -13.62 -17.95 -3.45
N LEU A 139 -12.49 -18.44 -3.98
CA LEU A 139 -11.70 -17.75 -5.00
C LEU A 139 -12.52 -17.27 -6.22
N PRO A 140 -13.41 -18.09 -6.84
CA PRO A 140 -14.19 -17.65 -8.01
C PRO A 140 -15.16 -16.51 -7.72
N PHE A 141 -15.49 -16.28 -6.45
CA PHE A 141 -16.39 -15.21 -6.02
C PHE A 141 -15.66 -13.92 -5.66
N THR A 142 -14.33 -13.87 -5.82
CA THR A 142 -13.53 -12.68 -5.56
C THR A 142 -14.01 -11.52 -6.44
N THR A 143 -14.40 -10.42 -5.81
CA THR A 143 -14.83 -9.20 -6.50
C THR A 143 -13.71 -8.16 -6.55
N ILE A 144 -13.86 -7.17 -7.44
CA ILE A 144 -12.93 -6.04 -7.48
C ILE A 144 -12.92 -5.24 -6.16
N THR A 145 -14.06 -5.20 -5.46
CA THR A 145 -14.15 -4.56 -4.14
C THR A 145 -13.26 -5.28 -3.14
N ASP A 146 -13.25 -6.63 -3.16
CA ASP A 146 -12.39 -7.42 -2.28
C ASP A 146 -10.91 -7.12 -2.55
N LEU A 147 -10.51 -7.02 -3.83
CA LEU A 147 -9.14 -6.66 -4.20
C LEU A 147 -8.76 -5.23 -3.79
N ALA A 148 -9.68 -4.28 -3.94
CA ALA A 148 -9.45 -2.90 -3.53
C ALA A 148 -9.32 -2.75 -2.00
N VAL A 149 -10.12 -3.48 -1.23
CA VAL A 149 -10.07 -3.53 0.23
C VAL A 149 -8.82 -4.26 0.70
N ASP A 150 -8.48 -5.41 0.12
CA ASP A 150 -7.24 -6.14 0.39
C ASP A 150 -6.01 -5.27 0.14
N TYR A 151 -6.00 -4.52 -0.96
CA TYR A 151 -4.93 -3.57 -1.25
C TYR A 151 -4.80 -2.52 -0.14
N LEU A 152 -5.92 -1.93 0.29
CA LEU A 152 -5.96 -0.91 1.34
C LEU A 152 -5.43 -1.48 2.67
N LEU A 153 -5.91 -2.65 3.09
CA LEU A 153 -5.52 -3.28 4.35
C LEU A 153 -4.02 -3.64 4.37
N LYS A 154 -3.52 -4.32 3.33
CA LYS A 154 -2.08 -4.64 3.21
C LYS A 154 -1.23 -3.37 3.20
N SER A 155 -1.68 -2.33 2.52
CA SER A 155 -1.00 -1.04 2.50
C SER A 155 -0.96 -0.37 3.88
N MET A 156 -2.01 -0.51 4.70
CA MET A 156 -2.02 0.01 6.07
C MET A 156 -0.95 -0.66 6.93
N PHE A 157 -0.76 -1.98 6.82
CA PHE A 157 0.29 -2.67 7.56
C PHE A 157 1.69 -2.20 7.13
N ILE A 158 1.98 -2.22 5.83
CA ILE A 158 3.29 -1.79 5.29
C ILE A 158 3.57 -0.32 5.66
N GLY A 159 2.58 0.55 5.45
CA GLY A 159 2.69 1.98 5.73
C GLY A 159 2.92 2.29 7.20
N LEU A 160 2.25 1.57 8.11
CA LEU A 160 2.44 1.75 9.55
C LEU A 160 3.87 1.40 9.98
N PHE A 161 4.40 0.25 9.54
CA PHE A 161 5.77 -0.16 9.87
C PHE A 161 6.81 0.86 9.37
N LEU A 162 6.69 1.30 8.11
CA LEU A 162 7.61 2.29 7.53
C LEU A 162 7.49 3.65 8.23
N THR A 163 6.27 4.06 8.58
CA THR A 163 6.04 5.30 9.32
C THR A 163 6.75 5.31 10.65
N ILE A 164 6.70 4.20 11.41
CA ILE A 164 7.41 4.08 12.69
C ILE A 164 8.91 4.25 12.49
N ILE A 165 9.51 3.48 11.57
CA ILE A 165 10.96 3.49 11.32
C ILE A 165 11.42 4.90 10.91
N ILE A 166 10.76 5.50 9.92
CA ILE A 166 11.16 6.81 9.38
C ILE A 166 10.95 7.92 10.41
N SER A 167 9.88 7.85 11.20
CA SER A 167 9.61 8.82 12.28
C SER A 167 10.66 8.77 13.38
N VAL A 168 11.21 7.59 13.68
CA VAL A 168 12.35 7.45 14.61
C VAL A 168 13.61 8.06 13.99
N ILE A 169 13.93 7.73 12.74
CA ILE A 169 15.13 8.20 12.04
C ILE A 169 15.15 9.74 11.91
N LEU A 170 14.03 10.35 11.55
CA LEU A 170 13.95 11.79 11.28
C LEU A 170 13.67 12.64 12.53
N ARG A 171 13.40 11.99 13.68
CA ARG A 171 13.16 12.68 14.95
C ARG A 171 14.33 13.60 15.28
N ARG A 172 14.02 14.84 15.65
CA ARG A 172 15.01 15.83 16.06
C ARG A 172 14.52 16.61 17.26
N GLN A 173 15.26 16.53 18.36
CA GLN A 173 14.94 17.25 19.58
C GLN A 173 15.48 18.69 19.51
N PRO A 174 14.79 19.66 20.14
CA PRO A 174 15.37 20.99 20.31
C PRO A 174 16.70 20.87 21.06
N LYS A 175 17.71 21.63 20.61
CA LYS A 175 18.96 21.77 21.38
C LYS A 175 18.62 22.58 22.63
N ASN A 176 18.52 21.90 23.76
CA ASN A 176 18.62 22.54 25.07
C ASN A 176 20.07 22.97 25.32
#